data_AF-A0A7W1UEU0-F1
#
_entry.id   AF-A0A7W1UEU0-F1
#
_cell.length_a   1.000
_cell.length_b   1.000
_cell.length_c   1.000
_cell.angle_alpha   90.00
_cell.angle_beta   90.00
_cell.angle_gamma   90.00
#
_symmetry.space_group_name_H-M   'P 1'
#
loop_
_entity.id
_entity.type
_entity.pdbx_description
1 polymer ?
#
loop_
_entity_poly.entity_id
_entity_poly.type
_entity_poly.pdbx_seq_one_letter_code
_entity_poly.pdbx_strand_id
1 'polypeptide(L)' 'MTSYAKRILLLMCFAGSLIGALGCEQEGPAERAGENVDESMEKAGEKMEQAGENIQDSAN' A
#
# COMPACT_ATOMS: atom_id res chain seq x y z
N MET A 1 -22.20 40.81 5.75
CA MET A 1 -22.22 39.76 6.79
C MET A 1 -22.01 38.36 6.21
N THR A 2 -22.71 37.99 5.14
CA THR A 2 -22.55 36.69 4.44
C THR A 2 -21.15 36.46 3.81
N SER A 3 -20.47 37.52 3.36
CA SER A 3 -19.13 37.40 2.75
C SER A 3 -18.04 36.98 3.74
N TYR A 4 -18.18 37.28 5.03
CA TYR A 4 -17.21 36.88 6.05
C TYR A 4 -17.41 35.42 6.45
N ALA A 5 -18.66 34.99 6.61
CA ALA A 5 -18.97 33.58 6.86
C ALA A 5 -18.45 32.67 5.73
N LYS A 6 -18.60 33.09 4.46
CA LYS A 6 -18.07 32.36 3.30
C LYS A 6 -16.54 32.28 3.28
N ARG A 7 -15.86 33.37 3.65
CA ARG A 7 -14.38 33.40 3.73
C ARG A 7 -13.84 32.55 4.87
N ILE A 8 -14.51 32.56 6.02
CA ILE A 8 -14.15 31.73 7.18
C ILE A 8 -14.35 30.24 6.86
N LEU A 9 -15.47 29.88 6.21
CA LEU A 9 -15.73 28.51 5.77
C LEU A 9 -14.66 28.01 4.79
N LEU A 10 -14.30 28.83 3.79
CA LEU A 10 -13.24 28.49 2.83
C LEU A 10 -11.88 28.26 3.51
N LEU A 11 -11.51 29.12 4.47
CA LEU A 11 -10.26 28.96 5.21
C LEU A 11 -10.23 27.68 6.06
N MET A 12 -11.36 27.32 6.67
CA MET A 12 -11.48 26.12 7.48
C MET A 12 -11.37 24.83 6.64
N CYS A 13 -11.98 24.81 5.45
CA CYS A 13 -11.83 23.70 4.50
C CYS A 13 -10.39 23.57 3.98
N PHE A 14 -9.73 24.69 3.68
CA PHE A 14 -8.34 24.69 3.20
C PHE A 14 -7.36 24.18 4.27
N ALA A 15 -7.55 24.58 5.53
CA ALA A 15 -6.76 24.08 6.65
C ALA A 15 -6.94 22.58 6.89
N GLY A 16 -8.17 22.05 6.76
CA GLY A 16 -8.43 20.61 6.90
C GLY A 16 -7.78 19.76 5.80
N SER A 17 -7.68 20.28 4.58
CA SER A 17 -7.05 19.57 3.46
C SER A 17 -5.55 19.34 3.65
N LEU A 18 -4.86 20.23 4.39
CA LEU A 18 -3.44 20.08 4.68
C LEU A 18 -3.16 18.93 5.66
N ILE A 19 -4.10 18.65 6.57
CA ILE A 19 -3.97 17.55 7.55
C ILE A 19 -4.16 16.19 6.87
N GLY A 20 -5.10 16.09 5.93
CA GLY A 20 -5.30 14.88 5.13
C GLY A 20 -4.09 14.54 4.24
N ALA A 21 -3.42 15.56 3.69
CA ALA A 21 -2.23 15.37 2.85
C ALA A 21 -1.03 14.82 3.63
N LEU A 22 -0.87 15.16 4.92
CA LEU A 22 0.22 14.65 5.76
C LEU A 22 0.02 13.18 6.20
N GLY A 23 -1.17 12.62 6.00
CA GLY A 23 -1.51 11.24 6.36
C GLY A 23 -1.41 10.23 5.23
N CYS A 24 -1.04 10.63 4.01
CA CYS A 24 -1.13 9.79 2.82
C CYS A 24 0.18 9.10 2.39
N GLU A 25 1.28 9.23 3.14
CA GLU A 25 2.59 8.76 2.67
C GLU A 25 3.16 7.55 3.44
N GLN A 26 2.48 7.05 4.47
CA GLN A 26 3.01 5.93 5.27
C GLN A 26 2.08 4.74 5.20
N GLU A 27 2.58 3.64 4.60
CA GLU A 27 1.84 2.38 4.48
C GLU A 27 1.29 1.93 5.83
N GLY A 28 0.03 1.52 5.82
CA GLY A 28 -0.64 1.01 7.00
C GLY A 28 -0.01 -0.31 7.48
N PRO A 29 -0.15 -0.65 8.76
CA PRO A 29 0.29 -1.95 9.27
C PRO A 29 -0.30 -3.15 8.51
N ALA A 30 -1.53 -3.01 8.01
CA ALA A 30 -2.20 -4.04 7.21
C ALA A 30 -1.65 -4.14 5.79
N GLU A 31 -1.31 -3.02 5.15
CA GLU A 31 -0.69 -2.99 3.81
C GLU A 31 0.68 -3.68 3.85
N ARG A 32 1.53 -3.31 4.83
CA ARG A 32 2.83 -3.98 5.04
C ARG A 32 2.69 -5.47 5.34
N ALA A 33 1.66 -5.87 6.10
CA ALA A 33 1.42 -7.27 6.38
C ALA A 33 0.99 -8.04 5.12
N GLY A 34 0.14 -7.43 4.28
CA GLY A 34 -0.25 -7.96 2.98
C GLY A 34 0.97 -8.15 2.07
N GLU A 35 1.80 -7.12 1.93
CA GLU A 35 3.01 -7.16 1.10
C GLU A 35 3.98 -8.27 1.54
N ASN A 36 4.22 -8.43 2.85
CA ASN A 36 5.07 -9.51 3.35
C ASN A 36 4.51 -10.92 3.05
N VAL A 37 3.19 -11.08 3.07
CA VAL A 37 2.53 -12.35 2.74
C VAL A 37 2.68 -12.63 1.25
N ASP A 38 2.41 -11.63 0.40
CA ASP A 38 2.56 -11.75 -1.05
C ASP A 38 4.00 -12.11 -1.44
N GLU A 39 5.00 -11.44 -0.88
CA GLU A 39 6.43 -11.74 -1.12
C GLU A 39 6.79 -13.17 -0.67
N SER A 40 6.23 -13.61 0.46
CA SER A 40 6.45 -14.96 0.97
C SER A 40 5.85 -16.02 0.05
N MET A 41 4.67 -15.76 -0.52
CA MET A 41 4.02 -16.66 -1.47
C MET A 41 4.78 -16.73 -2.80
N GLU A 42 5.28 -15.60 -3.31
CA GLU A 42 6.08 -15.54 -4.53
C GLU A 42 7.35 -16.40 -4.39
N LYS A 43 8.12 -16.19 -3.32
CA LYS A 43 9.33 -16.97 -3.03
C LYS A 43 9.04 -18.46 -2.86
N ALA A 44 7.89 -18.82 -2.28
CA ALA A 44 7.48 -20.21 -2.14
C ALA A 44 7.17 -20.84 -3.51
N GLY A 45 6.49 -20.09 -4.38
CA GLY A 45 6.20 -20.48 -5.77
C GLY A 45 7.47 -20.72 -6.57
N GLU A 46 8.41 -19.76 -6.57
CA GLU A 46 9.69 -19.88 -7.28
C GLU A 46 10.49 -21.12 -6.84
N LYS A 47 10.56 -21.38 -5.53
CA LYS A 47 11.24 -22.56 -5.00
C LYS A 47 10.58 -23.86 -5.43
N MET A 48 9.25 -23.88 -5.51
CA MET A 48 8.51 -25.05 -5.95
C MET A 48 8.70 -25.32 -7.45
N GLU A 49 8.74 -24.26 -8.26
CA GLU A 49 9.07 -24.36 -9.68
C GLU A 49 10.48 -24.91 -9.89
N GLN A 50 11.49 -24.33 -9.23
CA GLN A 50 12.87 -24.84 -9.28
C GLN A 50 12.97 -26.29 -8.83
N ALA A 51 12.26 -26.70 -7.77
CA ALA A 51 12.24 -28.09 -7.34
C ALA A 51 11.63 -29.02 -8.41
N GLY A 52 10.57 -28.57 -9.08
CA GLY A 52 9.95 -29.28 -10.20
C GLY A 52 10.88 -29.42 -11.40
N GLU A 53 11.56 -28.35 -11.80
CA GLU A 53 12.54 -28.37 -12.88
C GLU A 53 13.69 -29.34 -12.58
N ASN A 54 14.28 -29.27 -11.38
CA ASN A 54 15.37 -30.18 -10.96
C ASN A 54 14.96 -31.66 -11.01
N ILE A 55 13.71 -31.97 -10.64
CA ILE A 55 13.17 -33.34 -10.73
C ILE A 55 13.01 -33.75 -12.19
N GLN A 56 12.52 -32.86 -13.06
CA GLN A 56 12.36 -33.12 -14.49
C GLN A 56 13.70 -33.36 -15.17
N ASP A 57 14.71 -32.53 -14.90
CA ASP A 57 16.08 -32.70 -15.40
C ASP A 57 16.69 -34.02 -14.93
N SER A 58 16.44 -34.44 -13.68
CA SER A 58 16.96 -35.70 -13.13
C SER A 58 16.24 -36.94 -13.66
N ALA A 59 15.04 -36.78 -14.22
CA ALA A 59 14.21 -37.87 -14.75
C ALA A 59 14.42 -38.10 -16.26
N ASN A 60 15.22 -37.27 -16.92
CA ASN A 60 15.56 -37.33 -18.34
C ASN A 60 17.00 -37.84 -18.54
#